data_AF-A0AAV0LW12-F1
#
_entry.id   AF-A0AAV0LW12-F1
#
_cell.length_a   1.000
_cell.length_b   1.000
_cell.length_c   1.000
_cell.angle_alpha   90.00
_cell.angle_beta   90.00
_cell.angle_gamma   90.00
#
_symmetry.space_group_name_H-M   'P 1'
#
loop_
_entity.id
_entity.type
_entity.pdbx_description
1 polymer ?
#
loop_
_entity_poly.entity_id
_entity_poly.type
_entity_poly.pdbx_seq_one_letter_code
_entity_poly.pdbx_strand_id
1 'polypeptide(L)'
;MLGSTFLFRCLNFSIFLLQANLIRTSAMNYLLNTGIQWGAAPAVKGVRDAAVELLHTLVSVHAEVFAGAKPLLDRTLGILVEGLIDTFLSLFHENEDGEFRSLDANGFCQMMIELEYFETVLNPYFTPAARESLKSLQGVLLEKATENVSEVAENPGHQRRSTRGSEDAASDDRQQGGMTVSPDDLIALAQQCSAELLQDELERTRINTACFIESVPLDTMPDKDAFDLRGSEDSPTQYYQESAPKPLVPAPPGYSVPAPPGYSSRGKRR
;
A
#
# COMPACT_ATOMS: atom_id res chain seq x y z
N MET A 1 1.72 35.36 23.16
CA MET A 1 1.90 33.91 22.89
C MET A 1 0.74 33.26 22.10
N LEU A 2 -0.43 33.89 21.93
CA LEU A 2 -1.52 33.32 21.09
C LEU A 2 -1.25 33.35 19.57
N GLY A 3 -0.42 34.30 19.08
CA GLY A 3 -0.20 34.48 17.65
C GLY A 3 0.58 33.34 16.98
N SER A 4 1.57 32.75 17.67
CA SER A 4 2.42 31.69 17.11
C SER A 4 1.68 30.35 17.00
N THR A 5 0.81 30.02 17.97
CA THR A 5 -0.02 28.80 17.93
C THR A 5 -1.13 28.91 16.89
N PHE A 6 -1.70 30.10 16.68
CA PHE A 6 -2.68 30.34 15.62
C PHE A 6 -2.04 30.27 14.22
N LEU A 7 -0.91 30.94 14.00
CA LEU A 7 -0.17 30.85 12.73
C LEU A 7 0.26 29.41 12.44
N PHE A 8 0.74 28.68 13.44
CA PHE A 8 1.12 27.27 13.29
C PHE A 8 -0.10 26.42 12.91
N ARG A 9 -1.25 26.59 13.54
CA ARG A 9 -2.49 25.89 13.17
C ARG A 9 -2.96 26.23 11.76
N CYS A 10 -2.96 27.51 11.38
CA CYS A 10 -3.35 27.94 10.04
C CYS A 10 -2.40 27.42 8.96
N LEU A 11 -1.09 27.45 9.21
CA LEU A 11 -0.09 26.92 8.28
C LEU A 11 -0.23 25.40 8.12
N ASN A 12 -0.41 24.67 9.21
CA ASN A 12 -0.66 23.22 9.16
C ASN A 12 -1.97 22.87 8.45
N PHE A 13 -3.03 23.68 8.63
CA PHE A 13 -4.29 23.48 7.91
C PHE A 13 -4.15 23.73 6.41
N SER A 14 -3.45 24.78 5.99
CA SER A 14 -3.18 25.04 4.58
C SER A 14 -2.30 23.96 3.95
N ILE A 15 -1.27 23.48 4.66
CA ILE A 15 -0.44 22.36 4.20
C ILE A 15 -1.30 21.10 4.04
N PHE A 16 -2.15 20.79 5.02
CA PHE A 16 -3.07 19.66 4.96
C PHE A 16 -4.00 19.74 3.73
N LEU A 17 -4.58 20.90 3.44
CA LEU A 17 -5.42 21.08 2.24
C LEU A 17 -4.66 20.87 0.94
N LEU A 18 -3.40 21.33 0.86
CA LEU A 18 -2.56 21.09 -0.32
C LEU A 18 -2.27 19.59 -0.50
N GLN A 19 -1.93 18.90 0.59
CA GLN A 19 -1.65 17.47 0.57
C GLN A 19 -2.88 16.62 0.22
N ALA A 20 -4.05 16.97 0.76
CA ALA A 20 -5.31 16.32 0.40
C ALA A 20 -5.66 16.49 -1.09
N ASN A 21 -5.39 17.67 -1.67
CA ASN A 21 -5.58 17.88 -3.11
C ASN A 21 -4.61 17.05 -3.96
N LEU A 22 -3.34 16.96 -3.57
CA LEU A 22 -2.34 16.12 -4.26
C LEU A 22 -2.74 14.64 -4.27
N ILE A 23 -3.22 14.14 -3.13
CA ILE A 23 -3.70 12.75 -3.00
C ILE A 23 -4.94 12.53 -3.87
N ARG A 24 -5.90 13.46 -3.86
CA ARG A 24 -7.07 13.38 -4.73
C ARG A 24 -6.68 13.34 -6.22
N THR A 25 -5.78 14.21 -6.66
CA THR A 25 -5.31 14.20 -8.05
C THR A 25 -4.60 12.90 -8.40
N SER A 26 -3.77 12.38 -7.48
CA SER A 26 -3.10 11.08 -7.67
C SER A 26 -4.11 9.93 -7.75
N ALA A 27 -5.17 9.95 -6.92
CA ALA A 27 -6.25 8.97 -6.94
C ALA A 27 -7.04 9.00 -8.25
N MET A 28 -7.35 10.19 -8.77
CA MET A 28 -7.96 10.35 -10.09
C MET A 28 -7.07 9.79 -11.19
N ASN A 29 -5.77 10.06 -11.13
CA ASN A 29 -4.82 9.53 -12.11
C ASN A 29 -4.78 8.01 -12.08
N TYR A 30 -4.72 7.42 -10.89
CA TYR A 30 -4.71 5.98 -10.66
C TYR A 30 -5.97 5.27 -11.20
N LEU A 31 -7.16 5.81 -10.93
CA LEU A 31 -8.42 5.17 -11.32
C LEU A 31 -8.82 5.46 -12.78
N LEU A 32 -8.63 6.69 -13.26
CA LEU A 32 -9.27 7.18 -14.49
C LEU A 32 -8.26 7.46 -15.63
N ASN A 33 -7.02 7.87 -15.32
CA ASN A 33 -6.08 8.34 -16.35
C ASN A 33 -4.99 7.32 -16.71
N THR A 34 -5.16 6.05 -16.33
CA THR A 34 -4.21 4.97 -16.64
C THR A 34 -4.47 4.30 -17.99
N GLY A 35 -5.60 4.62 -18.65
CA GLY A 35 -6.00 3.99 -19.91
C GLY A 35 -6.48 2.54 -19.76
N ILE A 36 -6.76 2.10 -18.53
CA ILE A 36 -7.34 0.78 -18.27
C ILE A 36 -8.83 0.81 -18.58
N GLN A 37 -9.27 -0.10 -19.44
CA GLN A 37 -10.69 -0.38 -19.63
C GLN A 37 -11.10 -1.42 -18.60
N TRP A 38 -11.74 -0.99 -17.51
CA TRP A 38 -12.09 -1.86 -16.38
C TRP A 38 -13.06 -3.00 -16.75
N GLY A 39 -13.84 -2.85 -17.81
CA GLY A 39 -14.70 -3.90 -18.38
C GLY A 39 -14.04 -4.85 -19.37
N ALA A 40 -12.76 -4.64 -19.67
CA ALA A 40 -11.95 -5.46 -20.56
C ALA A 40 -10.49 -5.46 -20.08
N ALA A 41 -10.30 -5.62 -18.77
CA ALA A 41 -9.01 -5.42 -18.16
C ALA A 41 -8.04 -6.56 -18.56
N PRO A 42 -6.75 -6.26 -18.73
CA PRO A 42 -5.76 -7.30 -18.99
C PRO A 42 -5.65 -8.25 -17.79
N ALA A 43 -5.15 -9.46 -18.03
CA ALA A 43 -4.87 -10.41 -16.97
C ALA A 43 -3.95 -9.79 -15.90
N VAL A 44 -4.28 -10.04 -14.63
CA VAL A 44 -3.54 -9.52 -13.47
C VAL A 44 -2.11 -10.08 -13.48
N LYS A 45 -1.13 -9.19 -13.39
CA LYS A 45 0.31 -9.54 -13.39
C LYS A 45 1.07 -8.99 -12.18
N GLY A 46 0.39 -8.24 -11.32
CA GLY A 46 0.98 -7.52 -10.20
C GLY A 46 0.30 -6.16 -10.01
N VAL A 47 0.94 -5.31 -9.20
CA VAL A 47 0.46 -3.97 -8.87
C VAL A 47 0.91 -3.00 -9.97
N ARG A 48 -0.01 -2.19 -10.50
CA ARG A 48 0.31 -1.22 -11.56
C ARG A 48 1.21 -0.10 -11.03
N ASP A 49 2.04 0.45 -11.92
CA ASP A 49 2.90 1.60 -11.59
C ASP A 49 2.07 2.80 -11.09
N ALA A 50 0.86 3.00 -11.60
CA ALA A 50 -0.03 4.06 -11.13
C ALA A 50 -0.44 3.93 -9.65
N ALA A 51 -0.59 2.69 -9.15
CA ALA A 51 -0.83 2.45 -7.73
C ALA A 51 0.43 2.79 -6.91
N VAL A 52 1.61 2.38 -7.39
CA VAL A 52 2.91 2.68 -6.77
C VAL A 52 3.16 4.20 -6.74
N GLU A 53 2.85 4.93 -7.80
CA GLU A 53 2.94 6.39 -7.88
C GLU A 53 2.03 7.08 -6.86
N LEU A 54 0.77 6.66 -6.75
CA LEU A 54 -0.14 7.16 -5.72
C LEU A 54 0.43 6.93 -4.30
N LEU A 55 1.02 5.76 -4.05
CA LEU A 55 1.61 5.45 -2.76
C LEU A 55 2.86 6.29 -2.48
N HIS A 56 3.66 6.58 -3.51
CA HIS A 56 4.80 7.52 -3.39
C HIS A 56 4.36 8.95 -3.06
N THR A 57 3.18 9.39 -3.51
CA THR A 57 2.60 10.66 -3.05
C THR A 57 2.40 10.64 -1.54
N LEU A 58 1.81 9.57 -0.98
CA LEU A 58 1.63 9.41 0.48
C LEU A 58 2.97 9.32 1.24
N VAL A 59 3.97 8.63 0.70
CA VAL A 59 5.33 8.59 1.27
C VAL A 59 5.96 9.98 1.31
N SER A 60 5.74 10.80 0.27
CA SER A 60 6.22 12.18 0.23
C SER A 60 5.55 13.02 1.31
N VAL A 61 4.23 12.89 1.49
CA VAL A 61 3.49 13.55 2.58
C VAL A 61 4.02 13.11 3.94
N HIS A 62 4.25 11.82 4.14
CA HIS A 62 4.84 11.28 5.37
C HIS A 62 6.17 11.97 5.68
N ALA A 63 7.08 12.05 4.71
CA ALA A 63 8.40 12.66 4.90
C ALA A 63 8.31 14.15 5.28
N GLU A 64 7.42 14.91 4.62
CA GLU A 64 7.21 16.32 4.92
C GLU A 64 6.64 16.53 6.34
N VAL A 65 5.61 15.77 6.72
CA VAL A 65 4.99 15.88 8.04
C VAL A 65 5.94 15.40 9.13
N PHE A 66 6.70 14.33 8.90
CA PHE A 66 7.72 13.84 9.82
C PHE A 66 8.80 14.90 10.08
N ALA A 67 9.26 15.61 9.03
CA ALA A 67 10.28 16.64 9.16
C ALA A 67 9.77 17.94 9.81
N GLY A 68 8.53 18.37 9.49
CA GLY A 68 7.99 19.65 9.93
C GLY A 68 7.10 19.60 11.19
N ALA A 69 6.45 18.47 11.44
CA ALA A 69 5.40 18.34 12.46
C ALA A 69 5.20 16.88 12.94
N LYS A 70 6.28 16.15 13.26
CA LYS A 70 6.23 14.74 13.71
C LYS A 70 5.10 14.39 14.69
N PRO A 71 4.77 15.19 15.73
CA PRO A 71 3.68 14.87 16.66
C PRO A 71 2.28 14.81 16.03
N LEU A 72 2.11 15.31 14.80
CA LEU A 72 0.85 15.28 14.06
C LEU A 72 0.81 14.16 13.01
N LEU A 73 1.90 13.41 12.81
CA LEU A 73 2.07 12.47 11.70
C LEU A 73 0.95 11.42 11.64
N ASP A 74 0.74 10.67 12.72
CA ASP A 74 -0.24 9.58 12.75
C ASP A 74 -1.65 10.10 12.47
N ARG A 75 -1.99 11.25 13.06
CA ARG A 75 -3.30 11.89 12.85
C ARG A 75 -3.47 12.39 11.42
N THR A 76 -2.45 13.04 10.86
CA THR A 76 -2.50 13.57 9.50
C THR A 76 -2.63 12.44 8.49
N LEU A 77 -1.79 11.40 8.57
CA LEU A 77 -1.87 10.27 7.65
C LEU A 77 -3.15 9.46 7.83
N GLY A 78 -3.63 9.26 9.06
CA GLY A 78 -4.91 8.60 9.28
C GLY A 78 -6.07 9.30 8.55
N ILE A 79 -6.18 10.63 8.68
CA ILE A 79 -7.22 11.41 7.98
C ILE A 79 -7.03 11.35 6.46
N LEU A 80 -5.79 11.36 5.98
CA LEU A 80 -5.50 11.29 4.54
C LEU A 80 -5.83 9.91 3.95
N VAL A 81 -5.60 8.83 4.69
CA VAL A 81 -5.98 7.47 4.29
C VAL A 81 -7.51 7.33 4.28
N GLU A 82 -8.22 7.80 5.30
CA GLU A 82 -9.69 7.88 5.29
C GLU A 82 -10.19 8.61 4.04
N GLY A 83 -9.69 9.83 3.82
CA GLY A 83 -10.08 10.64 2.67
C GLY A 83 -9.71 10.03 1.32
N LEU A 84 -8.63 9.23 1.24
CA LEU A 84 -8.25 8.51 0.03
C LEU A 84 -9.27 7.42 -0.31
N ILE A 85 -9.66 6.59 0.66
CA ILE A 85 -10.63 5.53 0.45
C ILE A 85 -12.01 6.12 0.11
N ASP A 86 -12.42 7.18 0.81
CA ASP A 86 -13.65 7.90 0.48
C ASP A 86 -13.59 8.52 -0.93
N THR A 87 -12.42 9.00 -1.36
CA THR A 87 -12.21 9.49 -2.72
C THR A 87 -12.33 8.38 -3.75
N PHE A 88 -11.79 7.18 -3.51
CA PHE A 88 -11.99 6.04 -4.41
C PHE A 88 -13.46 5.68 -4.55
N LEU A 89 -14.17 5.59 -3.42
CA LEU A 89 -15.61 5.30 -3.42
C LEU A 89 -16.41 6.37 -4.17
N SER A 90 -16.11 7.65 -3.93
CA SER A 90 -16.77 8.76 -4.63
C SER A 90 -16.49 8.72 -6.13
N LEU A 91 -15.23 8.53 -6.54
CA LEU A 91 -14.85 8.45 -7.95
C LEU A 91 -15.52 7.27 -8.66
N PHE A 92 -15.70 6.16 -7.96
CA PHE A 92 -16.38 5.00 -8.52
C PHE A 92 -17.85 5.32 -8.82
N HIS A 93 -18.57 5.94 -7.87
CA HIS A 93 -19.96 6.37 -8.08
C HIS A 93 -20.10 7.50 -9.11
N GLU A 94 -19.21 8.49 -9.08
CA GLU A 94 -19.24 9.64 -10.00
C GLU A 94 -18.99 9.22 -11.46
N ASN A 95 -18.32 8.10 -11.69
CA ASN A 95 -17.94 7.61 -13.02
C ASN A 95 -18.59 6.26 -13.36
N GLU A 96 -19.69 5.92 -12.68
CA GLU A 96 -20.46 4.69 -12.89
C GLU A 96 -20.98 4.58 -14.33
N ASP A 97 -21.35 5.69 -14.97
CA ASP A 97 -21.81 5.69 -16.37
C ASP A 97 -20.65 5.76 -17.40
N GLY A 98 -19.40 5.88 -16.94
CA GLY A 98 -18.21 6.13 -17.75
C GLY A 98 -17.19 5.00 -17.68
N GLU A 99 -16.02 5.29 -17.09
CA GLU A 99 -14.90 4.32 -16.93
C GLU A 99 -15.31 3.07 -16.14
N PHE A 100 -16.31 3.18 -15.25
CA PHE A 100 -16.83 2.08 -14.44
C PHE A 100 -18.19 1.53 -14.91
N ARG A 101 -18.60 1.86 -16.14
CA ARG A 101 -19.84 1.33 -16.75
C ARG A 101 -19.92 -0.19 -16.74
N SER A 102 -18.76 -0.84 -16.81
CA SER A 102 -18.63 -2.28 -16.71
C SER A 102 -17.33 -2.60 -15.99
N LEU A 103 -17.36 -3.57 -15.10
CA LEU A 103 -16.19 -4.13 -14.43
C LEU A 103 -16.15 -5.63 -14.74
N ASP A 104 -15.09 -6.10 -15.39
CA ASP A 104 -14.92 -7.54 -15.64
C ASP A 104 -14.17 -8.23 -14.49
N ALA A 105 -14.06 -9.56 -14.57
CA ALA A 105 -13.39 -10.35 -13.54
C ALA A 105 -11.92 -9.95 -13.34
N ASN A 106 -11.21 -9.61 -14.42
CA ASN A 106 -9.81 -9.16 -14.33
C ASN A 106 -9.71 -7.79 -13.67
N GLY A 107 -10.61 -6.86 -14.00
CA GLY A 107 -10.67 -5.52 -13.45
C GLY A 107 -10.99 -5.56 -11.97
N PHE A 108 -11.93 -6.41 -11.57
CA PHE A 108 -12.21 -6.70 -10.16
C PHE A 108 -10.95 -7.23 -9.45
N CYS A 109 -10.33 -8.29 -9.97
CA CYS A 109 -9.12 -8.88 -9.36
C CYS A 109 -7.96 -7.87 -9.27
N GLN A 110 -7.76 -7.06 -10.32
CA GLN A 110 -6.74 -6.02 -10.36
C GLN A 110 -6.98 -4.94 -9.29
N MET A 111 -8.22 -4.51 -9.11
CA MET A 111 -8.57 -3.53 -8.07
C MET A 111 -8.35 -4.12 -6.67
N MET A 112 -8.75 -5.38 -6.47
CA MET A 112 -8.63 -6.05 -5.18
C MET A 112 -7.16 -6.20 -4.74
N ILE A 113 -6.26 -6.65 -5.61
CA ILE A 113 -4.83 -6.77 -5.26
C ILE A 113 -4.20 -5.39 -4.98
N GLU A 114 -4.60 -4.34 -5.71
CA GLU A 114 -4.06 -2.99 -5.49
C GLU A 114 -4.58 -2.37 -4.18
N LEU A 115 -5.85 -2.60 -3.84
CA LEU A 115 -6.42 -2.20 -2.56
C LEU A 115 -5.75 -2.94 -1.38
N GLU A 116 -5.47 -4.24 -1.53
CA GLU A 116 -4.75 -5.01 -0.51
C GLU A 116 -3.29 -4.56 -0.37
N TYR A 117 -2.65 -4.19 -1.48
CA TYR A 117 -1.32 -3.58 -1.47
C TYR A 117 -1.32 -2.26 -0.70
N PHE A 118 -2.28 -1.37 -0.94
CA PHE A 118 -2.44 -0.14 -0.16
C PHE A 118 -2.70 -0.42 1.31
N GLU A 119 -3.64 -1.32 1.64
CA GLU A 119 -3.95 -1.67 3.02
C GLU A 119 -2.73 -2.25 3.74
N THR A 120 -1.95 -3.11 3.08
CA THR A 120 -0.74 -3.71 3.65
C THR A 120 0.32 -2.66 3.95
N VAL A 121 0.60 -1.75 3.01
CA VAL A 121 1.63 -0.73 3.20
C VAL A 121 1.19 0.36 4.20
N LEU A 122 -0.08 0.74 4.16
CA LEU A 122 -0.64 1.82 4.99
C LEU A 122 -1.25 1.33 6.31
N ASN A 123 -1.12 0.04 6.63
CA ASN A 123 -1.69 -0.58 7.81
C ASN A 123 -1.48 0.23 9.11
N PRO A 124 -0.31 0.85 9.37
CA PRO A 124 -0.09 1.67 10.57
C PRO A 124 -1.03 2.89 10.69
N TYR A 125 -1.54 3.42 9.58
CA TYR A 125 -2.43 4.58 9.54
C TYR A 125 -3.87 4.23 9.16
N PHE A 126 -4.17 2.94 8.97
CA PHE A 126 -5.49 2.49 8.55
C PHE A 126 -6.45 2.51 9.74
N THR A 127 -7.25 3.57 9.83
CA THR A 127 -8.20 3.79 10.91
C THR A 127 -9.43 2.87 10.80
N PRO A 128 -10.22 2.69 11.87
CA PRO A 128 -11.47 1.93 11.79
C PRO A 128 -12.43 2.47 10.72
N ALA A 129 -12.52 3.79 10.57
CA ALA A 129 -13.36 4.43 9.56
C ALA A 129 -12.86 4.12 8.14
N ALA A 130 -11.56 4.22 7.90
CA ALA A 130 -10.99 3.84 6.61
C ALA A 130 -11.27 2.36 6.26
N ARG A 131 -11.21 1.45 7.24
CA ARG A 131 -11.53 0.02 7.01
C ARG A 131 -12.99 -0.20 6.69
N GLU A 132 -13.89 0.56 7.29
CA GLU A 132 -15.32 0.52 6.97
C GLU A 132 -15.57 1.02 5.55
N SER A 133 -15.01 2.17 5.17
CA SER A 133 -15.07 2.68 3.79
C SER A 133 -14.45 1.72 2.79
N LEU A 134 -13.34 1.04 3.13
CA LEU A 134 -12.70 0.06 2.25
C LEU A 134 -13.60 -1.15 2.01
N LYS A 135 -14.25 -1.66 3.06
CA LYS A 135 -15.23 -2.75 2.92
C LYS A 135 -16.43 -2.33 2.07
N SER A 136 -16.89 -1.10 2.23
CA SER A 136 -17.95 -0.53 1.39
C SER A 136 -17.53 -0.51 -0.08
N LEU A 137 -16.33 0.00 -0.37
CA LEU A 137 -15.75 0.02 -1.72
C LEU A 137 -15.63 -1.39 -2.32
N GLN A 138 -15.11 -2.36 -1.56
CA GLN A 138 -15.03 -3.75 -1.99
C GLN A 138 -16.41 -4.35 -2.31
N GLY A 139 -17.43 -4.00 -1.52
CA GLY A 139 -18.82 -4.39 -1.78
C GLY A 139 -19.37 -3.82 -3.09
N VAL A 140 -19.17 -2.52 -3.32
CA VAL A 140 -19.58 -1.84 -4.56
C VAL A 140 -18.87 -2.43 -5.79
N LEU A 141 -17.56 -2.69 -5.68
CA LEU A 141 -16.79 -3.34 -6.75
C LEU A 141 -17.33 -4.74 -7.07
N LEU A 142 -17.65 -5.52 -6.04
CA LEU A 142 -18.20 -6.86 -6.22
C LEU A 142 -19.58 -6.82 -6.88
N GLU A 143 -20.47 -5.93 -6.41
CA GLU A 143 -21.79 -5.72 -7.01
C GLU A 143 -21.64 -5.43 -8.51
N LYS A 144 -20.79 -4.47 -8.86
CA LYS A 144 -20.55 -4.05 -10.25
C LYS A 144 -19.95 -5.12 -11.13
N ALA A 145 -19.02 -5.92 -10.60
CA ALA A 145 -18.47 -7.06 -11.33
C ALA A 145 -19.51 -8.15 -11.63
N THR A 146 -20.58 -8.21 -10.82
CA THR A 146 -21.66 -9.20 -10.95
C THR A 146 -22.87 -8.71 -11.74
N GLU A 147 -22.95 -7.42 -12.08
CA GLU A 147 -24.08 -6.81 -12.82
C GLU A 147 -24.26 -7.31 -14.27
N ASN A 148 -23.26 -8.01 -14.83
CA ASN A 148 -23.23 -8.47 -16.23
C ASN A 148 -24.14 -9.69 -16.55
N VAL A 149 -25.35 -9.74 -15.99
CA VAL A 149 -26.29 -10.86 -16.22
C VAL A 149 -27.62 -10.42 -16.87
N SER A 150 -27.98 -9.14 -16.85
CA SER A 150 -29.39 -8.77 -17.13
C SER A 150 -29.71 -8.31 -18.57
N GLU A 151 -28.76 -7.80 -19.37
CA GLU A 151 -29.13 -7.07 -20.61
C GLU A 151 -29.18 -7.88 -21.92
N VAL A 152 -28.95 -9.21 -21.90
CA VAL A 152 -29.02 -10.04 -23.12
C VAL A 152 -30.30 -10.89 -23.21
N ALA A 153 -31.17 -10.85 -22.18
CA ALA A 153 -32.38 -11.68 -22.14
C ALA A 153 -33.67 -10.98 -22.63
N GLU A 154 -33.64 -9.69 -22.98
CA GLU A 154 -34.82 -8.97 -23.51
C GLU A 154 -34.78 -8.78 -25.03
N ASN A 155 -34.70 -9.88 -25.77
CA ASN A 155 -35.39 -9.92 -27.07
C ASN A 155 -35.84 -11.35 -27.42
N PRO A 156 -37.01 -11.81 -26.93
CA PRO A 156 -37.73 -12.93 -27.52
C PRO A 156 -38.26 -12.48 -28.88
N GLY A 157 -37.37 -12.44 -29.88
CA GLY A 157 -37.68 -12.16 -31.26
C GLY A 157 -38.72 -13.15 -31.78
N HIS A 158 -39.94 -12.67 -31.94
CA HIS A 158 -40.92 -13.03 -32.96
C HIS A 158 -40.99 -14.52 -33.34
N GLN A 159 -41.99 -15.20 -32.75
CA GLN A 159 -42.50 -16.51 -33.15
C GLN A 159 -42.91 -16.55 -34.64
N ARG A 160 -41.95 -16.70 -35.56
CA ARG A 160 -42.25 -17.10 -36.95
C ARG A 160 -42.34 -18.62 -37.00
N ARG A 161 -43.59 -19.08 -37.03
CA ARG A 161 -44.14 -20.26 -37.72
C ARG A 161 -43.24 -21.50 -37.78
N SER A 162 -43.62 -22.50 -37.00
CA SER A 162 -43.14 -23.88 -37.09
C SER A 162 -43.47 -24.52 -38.45
N THR A 163 -42.44 -24.98 -39.16
CA THR A 163 -42.56 -26.02 -40.20
C THR A 163 -41.42 -27.03 -40.08
N ARG A 164 -41.69 -28.09 -39.32
CA ARG A 164 -41.31 -29.51 -39.53
C ARG A 164 -40.28 -29.81 -40.62
N GLY A 165 -39.12 -30.35 -40.22
CA GLY A 165 -38.30 -31.21 -41.08
C GLY A 165 -36.83 -31.35 -40.68
N SER A 166 -36.41 -32.61 -40.52
CA SER A 166 -35.05 -33.15 -40.67
C SER A 166 -34.16 -33.28 -39.42
N GLU A 167 -33.87 -34.55 -39.16
CA GLU A 167 -32.88 -35.17 -38.29
C GLU A 167 -31.42 -34.98 -38.75
N ASP A 168 -30.51 -35.12 -37.78
CA ASP A 168 -29.06 -35.35 -37.84
C ASP A 168 -28.11 -34.26 -38.39
N ALA A 169 -27.47 -33.54 -37.46
CA ALA A 169 -26.01 -33.31 -37.49
C ALA A 169 -25.53 -32.89 -36.09
N ALA A 170 -24.67 -33.71 -35.49
CA ALA A 170 -23.84 -33.30 -34.37
C ALA A 170 -22.98 -32.10 -34.80
N SER A 171 -23.08 -31.00 -34.06
CA SER A 171 -22.11 -29.91 -34.11
C SER A 171 -21.92 -29.43 -32.68
N ASP A 172 -20.74 -29.81 -32.17
CA ASP A 172 -20.06 -29.33 -30.99
C ASP A 172 -19.90 -27.80 -31.08
N ASP A 173 -20.94 -27.06 -30.71
CA ASP A 173 -20.81 -25.66 -30.34
C ASP A 173 -20.74 -25.61 -28.82
N ARG A 174 -19.49 -25.56 -28.33
CA ARG A 174 -19.16 -24.98 -27.04
C ARG A 174 -19.98 -23.71 -26.87
N GLN A 175 -21.04 -23.78 -26.07
CA GLN A 175 -21.70 -22.63 -25.50
C GLN A 175 -20.68 -21.88 -24.63
N GLN A 176 -19.85 -21.05 -25.26
CA GLN A 176 -19.23 -19.85 -24.69
C GLN A 176 -20.33 -18.77 -24.50
N GLY A 177 -21.45 -19.17 -23.91
CA GLY A 177 -22.56 -18.29 -23.56
C GLY A 177 -22.45 -18.00 -22.08
N GLY A 178 -21.93 -16.82 -21.75
CA GLY A 178 -22.00 -16.19 -20.43
C GLY A 178 -21.79 -17.13 -19.24
N MET A 179 -20.54 -17.48 -18.95
CA MET A 179 -20.21 -18.00 -17.62
C MET A 179 -20.42 -16.83 -16.65
N THR A 180 -21.63 -16.72 -16.09
CA THR A 180 -21.92 -15.81 -15.00
C THR A 180 -21.04 -16.24 -13.83
N VAL A 181 -19.99 -15.48 -13.54
CA VAL A 181 -19.10 -15.80 -12.41
C VAL A 181 -19.87 -15.48 -11.13
N SER A 182 -19.99 -16.45 -10.23
CA SER A 182 -20.62 -16.23 -8.92
C SER A 182 -19.84 -15.17 -8.14
N PRO A 183 -20.48 -14.35 -7.28
CA PRO A 183 -19.76 -13.45 -6.38
C PRO A 183 -18.68 -14.17 -5.56
N ASP A 184 -18.96 -15.39 -5.08
CA ASP A 184 -18.00 -16.20 -4.32
C ASP A 184 -16.80 -16.64 -5.17
N ASP A 185 -17.02 -16.96 -6.45
CA ASP A 185 -15.96 -17.33 -7.38
C ASP A 185 -15.05 -16.13 -7.69
N LEU A 186 -15.63 -14.93 -7.84
CA LEU A 186 -14.86 -13.68 -8.01
C LEU A 186 -14.00 -13.37 -6.79
N ILE A 187 -14.55 -13.53 -5.58
CA ILE A 187 -13.80 -13.36 -4.34
C ILE A 187 -12.64 -14.36 -4.28
N ALA A 188 -12.89 -15.64 -4.60
CA ALA A 188 -11.86 -16.67 -4.61
C ALA A 188 -10.74 -16.37 -5.63
N LEU A 189 -11.10 -15.89 -6.82
CA LEU A 189 -10.14 -15.48 -7.86
C LEU A 189 -9.28 -14.29 -7.40
N ALA A 190 -9.89 -13.28 -6.79
CA ALA A 190 -9.15 -12.13 -6.26
C ALA A 190 -8.19 -12.56 -5.14
N GLN A 191 -8.64 -13.40 -4.21
CA GLN A 191 -7.80 -13.95 -3.14
C GLN A 191 -6.63 -14.79 -3.69
N GLN A 192 -6.87 -15.55 -4.75
CA GLN A 192 -5.80 -16.29 -5.43
C GLN A 192 -4.76 -15.35 -6.04
N CYS A 193 -5.19 -14.29 -6.75
CA CYS A 193 -4.28 -13.28 -7.31
C CYS A 193 -3.40 -12.65 -6.22
N SER A 194 -4.00 -12.26 -5.10
CA SER A 194 -3.26 -11.68 -3.97
C SER A 194 -2.27 -12.68 -3.37
N ALA A 195 -2.69 -13.93 -3.12
CA ALA A 195 -1.82 -14.95 -2.54
C ALA A 195 -0.61 -15.27 -3.42
N GLU A 196 -0.75 -15.18 -4.74
CA GLU A 196 0.32 -15.45 -5.71
C GLU A 196 1.27 -14.26 -5.91
N LEU A 197 0.75 -13.03 -5.91
CA LEU A 197 1.49 -11.87 -6.43
C LEU A 197 1.86 -10.82 -5.36
N LEU A 198 1.08 -10.70 -4.28
CA LEU A 198 1.21 -9.56 -3.37
C LEU A 198 2.59 -9.48 -2.70
N GLN A 199 3.12 -10.61 -2.25
CA GLN A 199 4.42 -10.64 -1.57
C GLN A 199 5.55 -10.23 -2.52
N ASP A 200 5.56 -10.77 -3.73
CA ASP A 200 6.55 -10.44 -4.75
C ASP A 200 6.48 -8.95 -5.14
N GLU A 201 5.29 -8.37 -5.19
CA GLU A 201 5.08 -6.96 -5.51
C GLU A 201 5.54 -6.02 -4.38
N LEU A 202 5.34 -6.40 -3.10
CA LEU A 202 5.91 -5.69 -1.96
C LEU A 202 7.45 -5.70 -2.02
N GLU A 203 8.04 -6.83 -2.40
CA GLU A 203 9.49 -6.97 -2.56
C GLU A 203 10.05 -6.26 -3.81
N ARG A 204 9.27 -6.21 -4.90
CA ARG A 204 9.61 -5.54 -6.15
C ARG A 204 9.63 -4.03 -5.97
N THR A 205 8.59 -3.49 -5.35
CA THR A 205 8.40 -2.05 -5.21
C THR A 205 9.29 -1.44 -4.13
N ARG A 206 9.57 -2.20 -3.06
CA ARG A 206 10.40 -1.76 -1.91
C ARG A 206 10.07 -0.35 -1.46
N ILE A 207 8.79 0.01 -1.48
CA ILE A 207 8.34 1.25 -0.89
C ILE A 207 8.85 1.25 0.54
N ASN A 208 9.42 2.39 0.97
CA ASN A 208 10.09 2.51 2.26
C ASN A 208 9.06 2.38 3.40
N THR A 209 8.59 1.17 3.65
CA THR A 209 7.63 0.82 4.70
C THR A 209 8.25 1.06 6.07
N ALA A 210 9.58 1.10 6.18
CA ALA A 210 10.25 1.49 7.41
C ALA A 210 9.86 2.91 7.86
N CYS A 211 9.56 3.83 6.93
CA CYS A 211 8.98 5.13 7.26
C CYS A 211 7.68 4.99 8.06
N PHE A 212 6.83 4.04 7.70
CA PHE A 212 5.53 3.81 8.33
C PHE A 212 5.60 2.97 9.62
N ILE A 213 6.73 2.29 9.87
CA ILE A 213 6.95 1.44 11.06
C ILE A 213 7.60 2.23 12.22
N GLU A 214 8.46 3.21 11.93
CA GLU A 214 9.17 4.01 12.95
C GLU A 214 8.32 5.07 13.67
N SER A 215 7.05 5.26 13.30
CA SER A 215 6.15 6.21 13.98
C SER A 215 5.42 5.63 15.20
N VAL A 216 5.61 4.35 15.54
CA VAL A 216 5.09 3.80 16.80
C VAL A 216 5.84 4.43 17.99
N PRO A 217 5.17 5.09 18.94
CA PRO A 217 5.83 5.73 20.07
C PRO A 217 6.55 4.69 20.93
N LEU A 218 7.86 4.82 21.08
CA LEU A 218 8.61 4.28 22.22
C LEU A 218 8.26 5.11 23.48
N ASP A 219 7.00 5.13 23.89
CA ASP A 219 6.54 5.80 25.11
C ASP A 219 5.56 4.90 25.86
N THR A 220 6.05 3.73 26.29
CA THR A 220 5.51 3.00 27.44
C THR A 220 6.62 2.17 28.09
N MET A 221 7.69 2.83 28.52
CA MET A 221 8.51 2.30 29.61
C MET A 221 7.88 2.83 30.90
N PRO A 222 7.34 1.97 31.80
CA PRO A 222 6.94 2.45 33.11
C PRO A 222 8.19 2.92 33.86
N ASP A 223 8.17 4.17 34.29
CA ASP A 223 9.10 4.71 35.28
C ASP A 223 9.17 3.74 36.46
N LYS A 224 10.34 3.13 36.67
CA LYS A 224 10.63 2.44 37.92
C LYS A 224 11.08 3.50 38.92
N ASP A 225 10.08 4.10 39.56
CA ASP A 225 10.26 4.86 40.78
C ASP A 225 11.02 4.04 41.81
N ALA A 226 12.03 4.68 42.38
CA ALA A 226 12.65 4.28 43.62
C ALA A 226 11.63 4.46 44.76
N PHE A 227 11.23 3.37 45.44
CA PHE A 227 10.89 3.40 46.87
C PHE A 227 11.06 2.01 47.52
N ASP A 228 11.86 2.02 48.58
CA ASP A 228 11.92 1.12 49.73
C ASP A 228 12.22 -0.38 49.57
N LEU A 229 13.49 -0.71 49.82
CA LEU A 229 13.84 -1.88 50.64
C LEU A 229 14.87 -1.50 51.70
N ARG A 230 14.35 -1.21 52.89
CA ARG A 230 15.06 -1.14 54.16
C ARG A 230 15.45 -2.54 54.62
N GLY A 231 16.75 -2.77 54.79
CA GLY A 231 17.32 -3.75 55.73
C GLY A 231 17.90 -5.02 55.11
N SER A 232 19.22 -5.13 55.10
CA SER A 232 19.94 -6.08 55.96
C SER A 232 21.43 -6.03 55.66
N GLU A 233 22.22 -5.85 56.71
CA GLU A 233 23.68 -5.89 56.74
C GLU A 233 24.20 -7.27 56.29
N ASP A 234 25.23 -7.30 55.45
CA ASP A 234 26.57 -7.77 55.86
C ASP A 234 27.62 -7.52 54.76
N SER A 235 28.73 -6.90 55.16
CA SER A 235 30.00 -6.90 54.40
C SER A 235 30.84 -8.11 54.83
N PRO A 236 31.80 -8.56 54.00
CA PRO A 236 33.17 -8.13 54.29
C PRO A 236 34.04 -7.82 53.05
N THR A 237 34.55 -6.60 53.07
CA THR A 237 35.90 -6.07 52.83
C THR A 237 37.04 -6.88 52.17
N GLN A 238 37.79 -6.14 51.31
CA GLN A 238 39.20 -6.24 50.87
C GLN A 238 39.52 -7.27 49.76
N TYR A 239 40.28 -6.97 48.69
CA TYR A 239 41.52 -6.20 48.57
C TYR A 239 41.63 -5.53 47.17
N TYR A 240 42.24 -4.34 47.14
CA TYR A 240 42.88 -3.78 45.96
C TYR A 240 44.11 -4.62 45.59
N GLN A 241 44.23 -5.05 44.33
CA GLN A 241 45.54 -5.29 43.73
C GLN A 241 45.55 -4.99 42.23
N GLU A 242 46.24 -3.90 41.92
CA GLU A 242 46.70 -3.43 40.63
C GLU A 242 47.71 -4.43 40.01
N SER A 243 47.54 -4.83 38.74
CA SER A 243 48.63 -5.36 37.91
C SER A 243 48.32 -5.39 36.40
N ALA A 244 49.03 -4.53 35.68
CA ALA A 244 49.63 -4.62 34.32
C ALA A 244 48.87 -5.21 33.09
N PRO A 245 49.05 -4.61 31.89
CA PRO A 245 48.48 -5.10 30.63
C PRO A 245 49.25 -6.31 30.08
N LYS A 246 48.53 -7.28 29.51
CA LYS A 246 49.09 -8.48 28.86
C LYS A 246 49.73 -8.17 27.49
N PRO A 247 50.73 -8.95 27.04
CA PRO A 247 51.57 -8.63 25.88
C PRO A 247 50.95 -8.99 24.53
N LEU A 248 51.40 -8.29 23.50
CA LEU A 248 51.16 -8.50 22.07
C LEU A 248 51.54 -9.94 21.63
N VAL A 249 50.64 -10.62 20.91
CA VAL A 249 50.93 -11.87 20.18
C VAL A 249 51.46 -11.51 18.78
N PRO A 250 52.54 -12.16 18.28
CA PRO A 250 53.08 -11.89 16.94
C PRO A 250 52.24 -12.55 15.84
N ALA A 251 52.09 -11.85 14.70
CA ALA A 251 51.41 -12.34 13.51
C ALA A 251 52.24 -13.41 12.76
N PRO A 252 51.60 -14.42 12.14
CA PRO A 252 52.28 -15.41 11.32
C PRO A 252 52.71 -14.85 9.94
N PRO A 253 53.79 -15.38 9.33
CA PRO A 253 54.35 -14.84 8.10
C PRO A 253 53.57 -15.37 6.89
N GLY A 254 53.21 -14.48 5.97
CA GLY A 254 52.86 -14.88 4.60
C GLY A 254 51.54 -14.35 4.05
N TYR A 255 51.30 -13.03 4.11
CA TYR A 255 50.40 -12.37 3.16
C TYR A 255 50.98 -11.01 2.78
N SER A 256 51.42 -10.90 1.53
CA SER A 256 51.84 -9.68 0.88
C SER A 256 50.65 -8.72 0.72
N VAL A 257 50.74 -7.57 1.38
CA VAL A 257 49.77 -6.47 1.27
C VAL A 257 50.02 -5.72 -0.05
N PRO A 258 49.00 -5.47 -0.89
CA PRO A 258 49.15 -4.62 -2.05
C PRO A 258 49.28 -3.15 -1.63
N ALA A 259 50.24 -2.44 -2.21
CA ALA A 259 50.50 -1.03 -1.92
C ALA A 259 49.31 -0.14 -2.35
N PRO A 260 48.96 0.91 -1.58
CA PRO A 260 47.93 1.86 -1.96
C PRO A 260 48.40 2.76 -3.12
N PRO A 261 47.49 3.21 -4.00
CA PRO A 261 47.84 4.07 -5.13
C PRO A 261 48.32 5.44 -4.65
N GLY A 262 49.53 5.81 -5.08
CA GLY A 262 50.20 7.05 -4.73
C GLY A 262 49.53 8.29 -5.31
N TYR A 263 49.43 9.32 -4.48
CA TYR A 263 49.16 10.69 -4.89
C TYR A 263 50.30 11.21 -5.79
N SER A 264 50.00 11.44 -7.07
CA SER A 264 50.89 12.17 -7.97
C SER A 264 50.71 13.67 -7.76
N SER A 265 51.63 14.27 -7.00
CA SER A 265 51.86 15.72 -6.99
C SER A 265 53.18 15.99 -7.70
N ARG A 266 53.14 16.57 -8.91
CA ARG A 266 54.28 17.33 -9.44
C ARG A 266 53.84 18.42 -10.41
N GLY A 267 54.00 19.66 -9.97
CA GLY A 267 53.87 20.84 -10.81
C GLY A 267 55.14 21.21 -11.57
N LYS A 268 54.92 22.05 -12.58
CA LYS A 268 55.76 23.12 -13.16
C LYS A 268 57.20 22.84 -13.60
N ARG A 269 57.43 23.04 -14.91
CA ARG A 269 58.51 23.76 -15.63
C ARG A 269 58.40 23.29 -17.10
N ARG A 270 58.33 24.10 -18.15
CA ARG A 270 58.64 25.49 -18.46
C ARG A 270 57.57 26.05 -19.40
#